data_AF-A0A0S8H4C2-F1
#
_entry.id   AF-A0A0S8H4C2-F1
#
_cell.length_a   1.000
_cell.length_b   1.000
_cell.length_c   1.000
_cell.angle_alpha   90.00
_cell.angle_beta   90.00
_cell.angle_gamma   90.00
#
_symmetry.space_group_name_H-M   'P 1'
#
loop_
_entity.id
_entity.type
_entity.pdbx_description
1 polymer ?
#
loop_
_entity_poly.entity_id
_entity_poly.type
_entity_poly.pdbx_seq_one_letter_code
_entity_poly.pdbx_strand_id
1 'polypeptide(L)'
;MAGQGIRRKKGFSLLELVIVVVILGIIAAIAIPRMSRGSAGATDSAVASNLAVLRNAIDLFATEHDGTFPTAADIANQLTQYTDVAGVAQATKDTTHIYGPYLRKVPPVPVGPRKGSTGIAALDAPGVGWIYDDTEGTIKTNTTTEADVSGKLYSDY
;
A
#
# COMPACT_ATOMS: atom_id res chain seq x y z
N MET A 1 -13.35 32.98 -72.31
CA MET A 1 -12.40 31.84 -72.38
C MET A 1 -11.80 31.65 -70.99
N ALA A 2 -12.16 30.58 -70.29
CA ALA A 2 -11.73 30.31 -68.91
C ALA A 2 -10.52 29.36 -68.92
N GLY A 3 -9.37 29.83 -68.41
CA GLY A 3 -8.19 29.00 -68.20
C GLY A 3 -8.33 28.18 -66.92
N GLN A 4 -8.76 26.92 -67.02
CA GLN A 4 -8.73 25.99 -65.90
C GLN A 4 -7.30 25.55 -65.62
N GLY A 5 -6.72 26.03 -64.53
CA GLY A 5 -5.44 25.54 -64.01
C GLY A 5 -5.58 24.09 -63.53
N ILE A 6 -4.90 23.17 -64.22
CA ILE A 6 -4.83 21.75 -63.84
C ILE A 6 -4.07 21.64 -62.51
N ARG A 7 -4.79 21.37 -61.42
CA ARG A 7 -4.18 21.06 -60.12
C ARG A 7 -3.45 19.71 -60.25
N ARG A 8 -2.11 19.72 -60.26
CA ARG A 8 -1.32 18.49 -60.20
C ARG A 8 -1.58 17.79 -58.86
N LYS A 9 -2.19 16.61 -58.90
CA LYS A 9 -2.25 15.71 -57.73
C LYS A 9 -0.84 15.23 -57.43
N LYS A 10 -0.25 15.65 -56.31
CA LYS A 10 1.00 15.07 -55.79
C LYS A 10 0.67 13.69 -55.24
N GLY A 11 1.14 12.64 -55.91
CA GLY A 11 1.10 11.27 -55.39
C GLY A 11 2.25 11.04 -54.42
N PHE A 12 2.01 10.24 -53.38
CA PHE A 12 3.04 9.79 -52.45
C PHE A 12 4.11 8.97 -53.20
N SER A 13 5.37 9.20 -52.89
CA SER A 13 6.49 8.37 -53.37
C SER A 13 6.52 7.04 -52.60
N LEU A 14 6.85 5.95 -53.29
CA LEU A 14 7.13 4.66 -52.65
C LEU A 14 8.25 4.79 -51.61
N LEU A 15 9.22 5.67 -51.87
CA LEU A 15 10.32 5.96 -50.95
C LEU A 15 9.82 6.56 -49.63
N GLU A 16 8.84 7.48 -49.69
CA GLU A 16 8.28 8.14 -48.51
C GLU A 16 7.57 7.12 -47.62
N LEU A 17 6.83 6.17 -48.20
CA LEU A 17 6.18 5.12 -47.43
C LEU A 17 7.19 4.17 -46.78
N VAL A 18 8.24 3.79 -47.51
CA VAL A 18 9.29 2.88 -47.01
C VAL A 18 10.02 3.48 -45.80
N ILE A 19 10.38 4.76 -45.84
CA ILE A 19 11.05 5.42 -44.71
C ILE A 19 10.13 5.47 -43.48
N VAL A 20 8.83 5.74 -43.66
CA VAL A 20 7.87 5.79 -42.56
C VAL A 20 7.76 4.43 -41.85
N VAL A 21 7.61 3.32 -42.59
CA VAL A 21 7.51 1.99 -41.97
C VAL A 21 8.82 1.55 -41.31
N VAL A 22 9.97 1.95 -41.85
CA VAL A 22 11.28 1.70 -41.23
C VAL A 22 11.40 2.43 -39.89
N ILE A 23 11.03 3.71 -39.83
CA ILE A 23 11.07 4.50 -38.58
C ILE A 23 10.08 3.93 -37.55
N LEU A 24 8.86 3.59 -37.97
CA LEU A 24 7.88 2.94 -37.09
C LEU A 24 8.39 1.60 -36.55
N GLY A 25 9.11 0.81 -37.37
CA GLY A 25 9.75 -0.43 -36.94
C GLY A 25 10.84 -0.22 -35.89
N ILE A 26 11.69 0.80 -36.06
CA ILE A 26 12.73 1.15 -35.07
C ILE A 26 12.12 1.61 -33.75
N ILE A 27 11.11 2.50 -33.81
CA ILE A 27 10.42 3.00 -32.61
C ILE A 27 9.74 1.85 -31.87
N ALA A 28 9.05 0.95 -32.59
CA ALA A 28 8.40 -0.21 -31.99
C ALA A 28 9.41 -1.16 -31.32
N ALA A 29 10.61 -1.32 -31.88
CA ALA A 29 11.65 -2.17 -31.30
C ALA A 29 12.31 -1.57 -30.04
N ILE A 30 12.42 -0.24 -29.95
CA ILE A 30 13.05 0.46 -28.81
C ILE A 30 12.02 0.79 -27.71
N ALA A 31 10.73 0.71 -28.01
CA ALA A 31 9.65 0.95 -27.05
C ALA A 31 9.59 -0.16 -25.98
N ILE A 32 10.53 -0.13 -25.04
CA ILE A 32 10.52 -0.91 -23.80
C ILE A 32 9.92 0.00 -22.71
N PRO A 33 8.66 -0.20 -22.29
CA PRO A 33 8.12 0.52 -21.15
C PRO A 33 8.84 0.07 -19.87
N ARG A 34 9.68 0.93 -19.29
CA ARG A 34 10.30 0.74 -17.97
C ARG A 34 9.29 0.98 -16.83
N MET A 35 8.16 0.27 -16.80
CA MET A 35 7.12 0.47 -15.77
C MET A 35 7.33 -0.40 -14.52
N SER A 36 8.11 -1.49 -14.60
CA SER A 36 8.07 -2.57 -13.59
C SER A 36 8.96 -2.39 -12.35
N ARG A 37 10.04 -1.59 -12.40
CA ARG A 37 10.97 -1.48 -11.25
C ARG A 37 10.55 -0.46 -10.19
N GLY A 38 9.79 0.57 -10.59
CA GLY A 38 9.31 1.60 -9.64
C GLY A 38 8.19 1.09 -8.72
N SER A 39 7.37 0.15 -9.19
CA SER A 39 6.23 -0.38 -8.43
C SER A 39 6.62 -1.35 -7.33
N ALA A 40 7.70 -2.12 -7.51
CA ALA A 40 8.19 -3.06 -6.49
C ALA A 40 8.75 -2.32 -5.27
N GLY A 41 9.71 -1.41 -5.46
CA GLY A 41 10.26 -0.61 -4.34
C GLY A 41 9.24 0.31 -3.65
N ALA A 42 8.20 0.76 -4.37
CA ALA A 42 7.09 1.50 -3.78
C ALA A 42 6.25 0.61 -2.84
N THR A 43 6.12 -0.68 -3.15
CA THR A 43 5.40 -1.64 -2.31
C THR A 43 6.17 -1.94 -1.04
N ASP A 44 7.49 -2.19 -1.14
CA ASP A 44 8.37 -2.42 0.01
C ASP A 44 8.33 -1.22 0.97
N SER A 45 8.44 -0.01 0.42
CA SER A 45 8.36 1.24 1.18
C SER A 45 7.01 1.41 1.88
N ALA A 46 5.91 1.01 1.22
CA ALA A 46 4.57 1.08 1.80
C ALA A 46 4.40 0.08 2.96
N VAL A 47 4.93 -1.15 2.85
CA VAL A 47 4.90 -2.13 3.95
C VAL A 47 5.65 -1.59 5.16
N ALA A 48 6.90 -1.16 4.97
CA ALA A 48 7.74 -0.64 6.03
C ALA A 48 7.11 0.59 6.70
N SER A 49 6.59 1.54 5.91
CA SER A 49 5.93 2.74 6.44
C SER A 49 4.67 2.40 7.24
N ASN A 50 3.83 1.48 6.76
CA ASN A 50 2.60 1.10 7.46
C ASN A 50 2.91 0.36 8.77
N LEU A 51 3.90 -0.54 8.77
CA LEU A 51 4.36 -1.22 9.99
C LEU A 51 4.93 -0.23 11.01
N ALA A 52 5.73 0.76 10.57
CA ALA A 52 6.23 1.80 11.47
C ALA A 52 5.10 2.60 12.12
N VAL A 53 4.07 2.97 11.35
CA VAL A 53 2.88 3.67 11.88
C VAL A 53 2.13 2.82 12.90
N LEU A 54 1.93 1.53 12.61
CA LEU A 54 1.24 0.60 13.50
C LEU A 54 2.03 0.34 14.80
N ARG A 55 3.34 0.06 14.69
CA ARG A 55 4.24 -0.20 15.83
C ARG A 55 4.32 1.02 16.74
N ASN A 56 4.53 2.21 16.18
CA ASN A 56 4.52 3.45 16.97
C ASN A 56 3.20 3.65 17.72
N ALA A 57 2.05 3.32 17.12
CA ALA A 57 0.76 3.44 17.79
C ALA A 57 0.60 2.42 18.94
N ILE A 58 1.08 1.20 18.76
CA ILE A 58 1.11 0.16 19.81
C ILE A 58 2.00 0.61 20.97
N ASP A 59 3.19 1.15 20.68
CA ASP A 59 4.14 1.62 21.70
C ASP A 59 3.59 2.82 22.48
N LEU A 60 2.92 3.76 21.79
CA LEU A 60 2.26 4.90 22.43
C LEU A 60 1.11 4.44 23.32
N PHE A 61 0.29 3.47 22.85
CA PHE A 61 -0.76 2.89 23.66
C PHE A 61 -0.19 2.29 24.94
N ALA A 62 0.83 1.44 24.82
CA ALA A 62 1.45 0.78 25.97
C ALA A 62 2.05 1.79 26.95
N THR A 63 2.63 2.88 26.44
CA THR A 63 3.17 3.96 27.28
C THR A 63 2.09 4.64 28.13
N GLU A 64 0.89 4.83 27.59
CA GLU A 64 -0.24 5.46 28.32
C GLU A 64 -1.01 4.45 29.21
N HIS A 65 -0.76 3.15 29.06
CA HIS A 65 -1.48 2.06 29.72
C HIS A 65 -0.57 1.19 30.61
N ASP A 66 0.35 1.83 31.33
CA ASP A 66 1.27 1.19 32.30
C ASP A 66 2.08 0.02 31.72
N GLY A 67 2.46 0.12 30.44
CA GLY A 67 3.20 -0.92 29.71
C GLY A 67 2.34 -2.06 29.17
N THR A 68 1.00 -1.97 29.31
CA THR A 68 0.08 -2.98 28.81
C THR A 68 -0.20 -2.75 27.33
N PHE A 69 0.07 -3.77 26.51
CA PHE A 69 -0.21 -3.69 25.08
C PHE A 69 -1.72 -3.77 24.77
N PRO A 70 -2.17 -3.26 23.60
CA PRO A 70 -3.51 -3.51 23.12
C PRO A 70 -3.81 -5.01 23.07
N THR A 71 -5.06 -5.39 23.33
CA THR A 71 -5.48 -6.79 23.23
C THR A 71 -5.72 -7.16 21.78
N ALA A 72 -5.42 -8.40 21.37
CA ALA A 72 -5.66 -8.79 19.98
C ALA A 72 -7.14 -8.75 19.57
N ALA A 73 -8.05 -8.87 20.55
CA ALA A 73 -9.50 -8.82 20.32
C ALA A 73 -10.01 -7.40 20.02
N ASP A 74 -9.39 -6.36 20.59
CA ASP A 74 -9.91 -4.98 20.51
C ASP A 74 -8.90 -3.95 20.00
N ILE A 75 -7.70 -4.37 19.58
CA ILE A 75 -6.62 -3.50 19.09
C ILE A 75 -7.10 -2.46 18.07
N ALA A 76 -8.01 -2.82 17.16
CA ALA A 76 -8.51 -1.89 16.16
C ALA A 76 -9.23 -0.69 16.82
N ASN A 77 -10.07 -0.92 17.82
CA ASN A 77 -10.77 0.15 18.54
C ASN A 77 -9.81 0.85 19.50
N GLN A 78 -9.01 0.11 20.24
CA GLN A 78 -8.01 0.65 21.18
C GLN A 78 -7.03 1.62 20.51
N LEU A 79 -6.65 1.35 19.25
CA LEU A 79 -5.78 2.25 18.50
C LEU A 79 -6.52 3.42 17.80
N THR A 80 -7.80 3.27 17.46
CA THR A 80 -8.53 4.27 16.66
C THR A 80 -9.55 5.11 17.43
N GLN A 81 -9.82 4.76 18.68
CA GLN A 81 -10.78 5.43 19.57
C GLN A 81 -10.08 5.93 20.84
N TYR A 82 -10.85 6.61 21.70
CA TYR A 82 -10.36 7.01 23.02
C TYR A 82 -10.39 5.82 23.97
N THR A 83 -9.49 5.81 24.94
CA THR A 83 -9.40 4.73 25.94
C THR A 83 -9.32 5.27 27.35
N ASP A 84 -9.84 4.49 28.31
CA ASP A 84 -9.59 4.70 29.73
C ASP A 84 -8.28 4.02 30.16
N VAL A 85 -7.90 4.13 31.44
CA VAL A 85 -6.64 3.54 31.93
C VAL A 85 -6.59 2.01 31.80
N ALA A 86 -7.74 1.33 31.74
CA ALA A 86 -7.82 -0.12 31.55
C ALA A 86 -7.79 -0.52 30.07
N GLY A 87 -7.69 0.44 29.15
CA GLY A 87 -7.69 0.20 27.71
C GLY A 87 -9.09 -0.08 27.14
N VAL A 88 -10.16 0.24 27.85
CA VAL A 88 -11.53 0.09 27.31
C VAL A 88 -11.78 1.19 26.30
N ALA A 89 -12.13 0.81 25.06
CA ALA A 89 -12.29 1.75 23.96
C ALA A 89 -13.68 2.41 23.93
N GLN A 90 -13.69 3.71 23.62
CA GLN A 90 -14.91 4.49 23.42
C GLN A 90 -14.74 5.51 22.30
N ALA A 91 -15.73 5.57 21.40
CA ALA A 91 -15.69 6.43 20.23
C ALA A 91 -15.69 7.94 20.56
N THR A 92 -16.25 8.31 21.70
CA THR A 92 -16.33 9.71 22.18
C THR A 92 -15.48 9.92 23.41
N LYS A 93 -14.72 11.01 23.41
CA LYS A 93 -13.95 11.47 24.57
C LYS A 93 -14.88 11.91 25.69
N ASP A 94 -14.58 11.48 26.91
CA ASP A 94 -15.26 11.94 28.12
C ASP A 94 -14.24 12.14 29.27
N THR A 95 -14.71 12.14 30.52
CA THR A 95 -13.86 12.34 31.70
C THR A 95 -12.98 11.13 32.05
N THR A 96 -13.32 9.93 31.56
CA THR A 96 -12.58 8.69 31.85
C THR A 96 -11.78 8.21 30.64
N HIS A 97 -12.29 8.39 29.42
CA HIS A 97 -11.67 8.00 28.16
C HIS A 97 -10.84 9.14 27.59
N ILE A 98 -9.67 9.40 28.18
CA ILE A 98 -8.84 10.57 27.87
C ILE A 98 -7.63 10.28 26.97
N TYR A 99 -7.23 9.00 26.87
CA TYR A 99 -6.08 8.51 26.12
C TYR A 99 -6.41 8.26 24.65
N GLY A 100 -5.41 8.33 23.78
CA GLY A 100 -5.59 8.19 22.34
C GLY A 100 -6.51 9.25 21.68
N PRO A 101 -7.03 9.00 20.47
CA PRO A 101 -6.70 7.87 19.61
C PRO A 101 -5.26 7.97 19.07
N TYR A 102 -4.64 6.82 18.85
CA TYR A 102 -3.24 6.72 18.39
C TYR A 102 -3.13 6.64 16.87
N LEU A 103 -4.21 6.21 16.21
CA LEU A 103 -4.35 6.13 14.76
C LEU A 103 -5.65 6.80 14.32
N ARG A 104 -5.58 7.56 13.23
CA ARG A 104 -6.80 8.08 12.58
C ARG A 104 -7.57 6.97 11.85
N LYS A 105 -6.86 5.99 11.30
CA LYS A 105 -7.40 4.81 10.61
C LYS A 105 -6.30 3.76 10.54
N VAL A 106 -6.67 2.48 10.67
CA VAL A 106 -5.75 1.38 10.41
C VAL A 106 -5.30 1.40 8.94
N PRO A 107 -4.00 1.49 8.65
CA PRO A 107 -3.50 1.47 7.28
C PRO A 107 -3.82 0.11 6.61
N PRO A 108 -4.21 0.10 5.32
CA PRO A 108 -4.45 -1.15 4.62
C PRO A 108 -3.14 -1.88 4.35
N VAL A 109 -3.16 -3.22 4.40
CA VAL A 109 -2.01 -4.03 4.00
C VAL A 109 -1.76 -3.85 2.50
N PRO A 110 -0.54 -3.50 2.05
CA PRO A 110 -0.27 -3.19 0.65
C PRO A 110 0.06 -4.43 -0.20
N VAL A 111 0.26 -5.58 0.45
CA VAL A 111 0.75 -6.85 -0.13
C VAL A 111 -0.13 -8.04 0.22
N GLY A 112 0.12 -9.17 -0.43
CA GLY A 112 -0.51 -10.45 -0.12
C GLY A 112 -1.92 -10.63 -0.67
N PRO A 113 -2.53 -11.80 -0.42
CA PRO A 113 -3.89 -12.13 -0.85
C PRO A 113 -4.94 -11.21 -0.23
N ARG A 114 -4.59 -10.52 0.86
CA ARG A 114 -5.47 -9.62 1.60
C ARG A 114 -5.20 -8.15 1.33
N LYS A 115 -4.46 -7.81 0.27
CA LYS A 115 -4.17 -6.42 -0.11
C LYS A 115 -5.42 -5.52 -0.02
N GLY A 116 -5.29 -4.39 0.67
CA GLY A 116 -6.39 -3.45 0.92
C GLY A 116 -7.13 -3.69 2.24
N SER A 117 -6.96 -4.87 2.86
CA SER A 117 -7.59 -5.19 4.15
C SER A 117 -6.98 -4.40 5.29
N THR A 118 -7.80 -4.07 6.28
CA THR A 118 -7.41 -3.31 7.48
C THR A 118 -7.64 -4.08 8.78
N GLY A 119 -8.15 -5.33 8.71
CA GLY A 119 -8.34 -6.14 9.91
C GLY A 119 -7.00 -6.48 10.56
N ILE A 120 -7.00 -6.46 11.89
CA ILE A 120 -5.89 -6.88 12.75
C ILE A 120 -6.42 -7.99 13.64
N ALA A 121 -5.72 -9.10 13.75
CA ALA A 121 -6.06 -10.19 14.66
C ALA A 121 -4.83 -11.03 15.01
N ALA A 122 -4.93 -11.84 16.06
CA ALA A 122 -3.88 -12.79 16.43
C ALA A 122 -3.71 -13.94 15.44
N LEU A 123 -4.79 -14.31 14.75
CA LEU A 123 -4.83 -15.46 13.85
C LEU A 123 -5.31 -15.08 12.45
N ASP A 124 -4.97 -15.95 11.51
CA ASP A 124 -5.38 -15.84 10.13
C ASP A 124 -6.89 -15.94 9.95
N ALA A 125 -7.51 -14.93 9.34
CA ALA A 125 -8.95 -14.92 9.04
C ALA A 125 -9.28 -14.05 7.81
N PRO A 126 -10.48 -14.18 7.22
CA PRO A 126 -10.92 -13.29 6.14
C PRO A 126 -10.88 -11.82 6.56
N GLY A 127 -10.29 -10.95 5.73
CA GLY A 127 -10.18 -9.51 6.01
C GLY A 127 -9.09 -9.09 7.02
N VAL A 128 -8.31 -10.02 7.56
CA VAL A 128 -7.20 -9.72 8.49
C VAL A 128 -5.90 -9.46 7.71
N GLY A 129 -5.58 -8.20 7.45
CA GLY A 129 -4.36 -7.81 6.75
C GLY A 129 -3.08 -7.87 7.62
N TRP A 130 -3.24 -7.78 8.94
CA TRP A 130 -2.14 -7.70 9.89
C TRP A 130 -2.29 -8.76 10.98
N ILE A 131 -1.22 -9.49 11.26
CA ILE A 131 -1.14 -10.41 12.39
C ILE A 131 -0.48 -9.70 13.55
N TYR A 132 -1.12 -9.76 14.72
CA TYR A 132 -0.68 -9.06 15.92
C TYR A 132 -0.55 -10.03 17.10
N ASP A 133 0.57 -9.97 17.81
CA ASP A 133 0.83 -10.69 19.04
C ASP A 133 0.70 -9.71 20.22
N ASP A 134 -0.31 -9.91 21.07
CA ASP A 134 -0.58 -9.06 22.23
C ASP A 134 0.33 -9.34 23.43
N THR A 135 1.03 -10.47 23.44
CA THR A 135 2.00 -10.81 24.48
C THR A 135 3.32 -10.08 24.24
N GLU A 136 3.74 -9.97 22.98
CA GLU A 136 5.00 -9.31 22.60
C GLU A 136 4.80 -7.89 22.09
N GLY A 137 3.55 -7.46 21.82
CA GLY A 137 3.25 -6.17 21.18
C GLY A 137 3.70 -6.11 19.72
N THR A 138 3.99 -7.26 19.09
CA THR A 138 4.55 -7.30 17.74
C THR A 138 3.46 -7.37 16.67
N ILE A 139 3.65 -6.65 15.57
CA ILE A 139 2.74 -6.67 14.42
C ILE A 139 3.50 -6.92 13.13
N LYS A 140 2.93 -7.77 12.27
CA LYS A 140 3.50 -8.19 10.99
C LYS A 140 2.43 -8.30 9.90
N THR A 141 2.84 -8.33 8.64
CA THR A 141 1.90 -8.55 7.53
C THR A 141 1.36 -9.97 7.55
N ASN A 142 0.08 -10.13 7.22
CA ASN A 142 -0.53 -11.45 7.06
C ASN A 142 -0.25 -12.01 5.65
N THR A 143 1.01 -12.40 5.43
CA THR A 143 1.55 -12.95 4.19
C THR A 143 2.33 -14.21 4.49
N THR A 144 2.39 -15.14 3.54
CA THR A 144 3.09 -16.43 3.72
C THR A 144 4.21 -16.64 2.72
N THR A 145 4.11 -16.09 1.52
CA THR A 145 5.07 -16.34 0.43
C THR A 145 5.59 -15.07 -0.23
N GLU A 146 4.95 -13.94 0.05
CA GLU A 146 5.27 -12.66 -0.55
C GLU A 146 6.55 -12.10 0.08
N ALA A 147 7.51 -11.81 -0.80
CA ALA A 147 8.80 -11.24 -0.43
C ALA A 147 9.02 -9.90 -1.14
N ASP A 148 9.93 -9.12 -0.58
CA ASP A 148 10.43 -7.88 -1.16
C ASP A 148 11.43 -8.12 -2.29
N VAL A 149 11.94 -7.04 -2.88
CA VAL A 149 12.94 -7.11 -3.96
C VAL A 149 14.25 -7.78 -3.57
N SER A 150 14.54 -7.92 -2.27
CA SER A 150 15.71 -8.60 -1.73
C SER A 150 15.48 -10.08 -1.42
N GLY A 151 14.23 -10.55 -1.53
CA GLY A 151 13.82 -11.92 -1.23
C GLY A 151 13.48 -12.16 0.25
N LYS A 152 13.38 -11.11 1.07
CA LYS A 152 12.92 -11.21 2.46
C LYS A 152 11.39 -11.23 2.50
N LEU A 153 10.80 -12.18 3.23
CA LEU A 153 9.35 -12.27 3.39
C LEU A 153 8.83 -11.03 4.12
N TYR A 154 7.70 -10.49 3.67
CA TYR A 154 7.07 -9.35 4.35
C TYR A 154 6.61 -9.68 5.78
N SER A 155 6.32 -10.96 6.06
CA SER A 155 6.00 -11.44 7.41
C SER A 155 7.15 -11.27 8.41
N ASP A 156 8.38 -11.10 7.91
CA ASP A 156 9.61 -11.02 8.72
C ASP A 156 10.10 -9.57 8.86
N TYR A 157 9.33 -8.59 8.37
CA TYR A 157 9.59 -7.15 8.52
C TYR A 157 9.46 -6.66 9.97
#